data_AF-A0A420F906-F1
#
_entry.id   AF-A0A420F906-F1
#
_cell.length_a   1.000
_cell.length_b   1.000
_cell.length_c   1.000
_cell.angle_alpha   90.00
_cell.angle_beta   90.00
_cell.angle_gamma   90.00
#
_symmetry.space_group_name_H-M   'P 1'
#
loop_
_entity.id
_entity.type
_entity.pdbx_description
1 polymer ?
#
loop_
_entity_poly.entity_id
_entity_poly.type
_entity_poly.pdbx_seq_one_letter_code
_entity_poly.pdbx_strand_id
1 'polypeptide(L)'
;WEGDLVIGKAGGSAIVTLVERATRYVMLGALPHGRDSEAVIGVLTALATRMPAHLRRSLAWDQGVEMATHPVFTVATGCPVYFCDPHSPWQRGTNENTNGLLRQYFPKGSYDFRTIDQTGLDEIAHELNTRPRQTLGWATPAQRLAELIAP
;
A
#
# COMPACT_ATOMS: atom_id res chain seq x y z
N TRP A 1 -1.44 -8.01 -4.74
CA TRP A 1 -1.23 -6.82 -3.89
C TRP A 1 -2.41 -6.66 -2.96
N GLU A 2 -2.18 -6.17 -1.75
CA GLU A 2 -3.20 -5.70 -0.82
C GLU A 2 -3.00 -4.20 -0.65
N GLY A 3 -4.06 -3.40 -0.59
CA GLY A 3 -3.90 -1.96 -0.37
C GLY A 3 -4.86 -1.37 0.65
N ASP A 4 -4.43 -0.36 1.41
CA ASP A 4 -5.23 0.28 2.47
C ASP A 4 -4.99 1.79 2.49
N LEU A 5 -5.75 2.48 3.34
CA LEU A 5 -5.43 3.81 3.80
C LEU A 5 -4.96 3.80 5.26
N VAL A 6 -3.84 4.47 5.52
CA VAL A 6 -3.51 4.90 6.88
C VAL A 6 -3.91 6.36 7.03
N ILE A 7 -4.93 6.58 7.86
CA ILE A 7 -5.53 7.91 8.08
C ILE A 7 -4.70 8.72 9.08
N GLY A 8 -4.44 9.98 8.73
CA GLY A 8 -3.74 10.97 9.53
C GLY A 8 -4.66 11.74 10.48
N LYS A 9 -4.09 12.76 11.12
CA LYS A 9 -4.76 13.60 12.11
C LYS A 9 -6.08 14.16 11.57
N ALA A 10 -7.16 13.97 12.34
CA ALA A 10 -8.51 14.45 12.03
C ALA A 10 -9.06 14.02 10.65
N GLY A 11 -8.47 13.03 9.98
CA GLY A 11 -8.89 12.60 8.64
C GLY A 11 -8.57 13.59 7.52
N GLY A 12 -7.79 14.64 7.79
CA GLY A 12 -7.45 15.68 6.80
C GLY A 12 -6.35 15.28 5.82
N SER A 13 -5.63 14.19 6.10
CA SER A 13 -4.59 13.61 5.25
C SER A 13 -4.52 12.10 5.47
N ALA A 14 -3.95 11.39 4.50
CA ALA A 14 -3.79 9.95 4.55
C ALA A 14 -2.50 9.53 3.80
N ILE A 15 -2.19 8.24 3.88
CA ILE A 15 -1.30 7.58 2.94
C ILE A 15 -2.00 6.35 2.37
N VAL A 16 -1.77 6.08 1.10
CA VAL A 16 -2.04 4.78 0.48
C VAL A 16 -0.93 3.83 0.90
N THR A 17 -1.28 2.64 1.37
CA THR A 17 -0.36 1.52 1.52
C THR A 17 -0.64 0.50 0.43
N LEU A 18 0.40 0.02 -0.24
CA LEU A 18 0.30 -1.01 -1.27
C LEU A 18 1.35 -2.08 -1.00
N VAL A 19 0.91 -3.28 -0.61
CA VAL A 19 1.77 -4.35 -0.12
C VAL A 19 1.69 -5.58 -1.02
N GLU A 20 2.83 -6.10 -1.44
CA GLU A 20 2.93 -7.34 -2.20
C GLU A 20 2.81 -8.54 -1.24
N ARG A 21 1.88 -9.47 -1.53
CA ARG A 21 1.44 -10.48 -0.57
C ARG A 21 2.43 -11.62 -0.39
N ALA A 22 3.29 -11.93 -1.36
CA ALA A 22 4.28 -12.99 -1.22
C ALA A 22 5.53 -12.48 -0.47
N THR A 23 5.99 -11.29 -0.82
CA THR A 23 7.29 -10.73 -0.44
C THR A 23 7.19 -9.73 0.72
N ARG A 24 5.98 -9.25 1.06
CA ARG A 24 5.76 -8.17 2.02
C ARG A 24 6.33 -6.82 1.59
N TYR A 25 6.68 -6.68 0.31
CA TYR A 25 7.21 -5.43 -0.21
C TYR A 25 6.14 -4.33 -0.14
N VAL A 26 6.46 -3.21 0.49
CA VAL A 26 5.53 -2.09 0.71
C VAL A 26 5.91 -0.90 -0.17
N MET A 27 4.90 -0.29 -0.79
CA MET A 27 4.98 1.05 -1.36
C MET A 27 3.99 1.96 -0.63
N LEU A 28 4.38 3.21 -0.41
CA LEU A 28 3.58 4.22 0.28
C LEU A 28 3.34 5.40 -0.67
N GLY A 29 2.13 5.94 -0.67
CA GLY A 29 1.76 7.09 -1.49
C GLY A 29 1.10 8.18 -0.65
N ALA A 30 1.57 9.42 -0.80
CA ALA A 30 1.06 10.56 -0.04
C ALA A 30 -0.35 10.98 -0.51
N LEU A 31 -1.23 11.28 0.45
CA LEU A 31 -2.53 11.90 0.23
C LEU A 31 -2.71 13.10 1.19
N PRO A 32 -2.05 14.24 0.91
CA PRO A 32 -2.01 15.38 1.84
C PRO A 32 -3.34 16.13 1.98
N HIS A 33 -4.29 15.90 1.07
CA HIS A 33 -5.53 16.68 0.95
C HIS A 33 -6.81 15.84 1.09
N GLY A 34 -6.70 14.67 1.72
CA GLY A 34 -7.85 13.79 1.97
C GLY A 34 -7.79 12.50 1.17
N ARG A 35 -8.94 11.84 1.02
CA ARG A 35 -9.05 10.48 0.47
C ARG A 35 -10.21 10.35 -0.50
N ASP A 36 -10.44 11.39 -1.30
CA ASP A 36 -11.38 11.28 -2.40
C ASP A 36 -10.92 10.17 -3.36
N SER A 37 -11.89 9.59 -4.07
CA SER A 37 -11.62 8.41 -4.88
C SER A 37 -10.64 8.69 -6.02
N GLU A 38 -10.70 9.88 -6.62
CA GLU A 38 -9.81 10.25 -7.73
C GLU A 38 -8.36 10.35 -7.27
N ALA A 39 -8.09 11.02 -6.14
CA ALA A 39 -6.77 11.12 -5.54
C ALA A 39 -6.22 9.74 -5.16
N VAL A 40 -7.04 8.90 -4.50
CA VAL A 40 -6.64 7.55 -4.07
C VAL A 40 -6.29 6.69 -5.28
N ILE A 41 -7.13 6.68 -6.32
CA ILE A 41 -6.90 5.92 -7.55
C ILE A 41 -5.70 6.46 -8.34
N GLY A 42 -5.51 7.77 -8.39
CA GLY A 42 -4.34 8.40 -9.02
C GLY A 42 -3.03 7.95 -8.37
N VAL A 43 -2.96 8.03 -7.04
CA VAL A 43 -1.79 7.58 -6.26
C VAL A 43 -1.57 6.07 -6.41
N LEU A 44 -2.63 5.26 -6.32
CA LEU A 44 -2.54 3.81 -6.51
C LEU A 44 -2.00 3.43 -7.89
N THR A 45 -2.48 4.11 -8.92
CA THR A 45 -2.02 3.91 -10.30
C THR A 45 -0.55 4.26 -10.45
N ALA A 46 -0.12 5.41 -9.90
CA ALA A 46 1.28 5.82 -9.91
C ALA A 46 2.19 4.79 -9.21
N LEU A 47 1.77 4.25 -8.06
CA LEU A 47 2.52 3.21 -7.37
C LEU A 47 2.56 1.89 -8.16
N ALA A 48 1.41 1.41 -8.63
CA ALA A 48 1.32 0.13 -9.32
C ALA A 48 2.12 0.12 -10.63
N THR A 49 2.15 1.23 -11.37
CA THR A 49 2.90 1.35 -12.63
C THR A 49 4.43 1.31 -12.46
N ARG A 50 4.95 1.51 -11.23
CA ARG A 50 6.36 1.26 -10.90
C ARG A 50 6.72 -0.22 -11.00
N MET A 51 5.74 -1.11 -10.99
CA MET A 51 5.94 -2.56 -11.00
C MET A 51 5.79 -3.15 -12.41
N PRO A 52 6.63 -4.15 -12.77
CA PRO A 52 6.46 -4.93 -13.99
C PRO A 52 5.05 -5.50 -14.13
N ALA A 53 4.56 -5.62 -15.37
CA ALA A 53 3.20 -6.07 -15.65
C ALA A 53 2.89 -7.46 -15.05
N HIS A 54 3.86 -8.38 -15.05
CA HIS A 54 3.68 -9.74 -14.51
C HIS A 54 3.51 -9.79 -12.99
N LEU A 55 3.88 -8.71 -12.27
CA LEU A 55 3.66 -8.56 -10.84
C LEU A 55 2.35 -7.83 -10.50
N ARG A 56 1.70 -7.18 -11.48
CA ARG A 56 0.40 -6.50 -11.32
C ARG A 56 -0.80 -7.45 -11.48
N ARG A 57 -0.77 -8.59 -10.81
CA ARG A 57 -1.74 -9.68 -11.03
C ARG A 57 -3.14 -9.40 -10.48
N SER A 58 -3.22 -8.79 -9.31
CA SER A 58 -4.49 -8.39 -8.68
C SER A 58 -4.23 -7.45 -7.49
N LEU A 59 -5.24 -6.63 -7.18
CA LEU A 59 -5.31 -5.78 -6.00
C LEU A 59 -6.52 -6.19 -5.14
N ALA A 60 -6.28 -6.51 -3.87
CA ALA A 60 -7.33 -6.70 -2.88
C ALA A 60 -7.50 -5.43 -2.03
N TRP A 61 -8.74 -4.95 -1.90
CA TRP A 61 -9.11 -3.77 -1.10
C TRP A 61 -10.40 -4.04 -0.29
N ASP A 62 -10.66 -3.23 0.73
CA ASP A 62 -11.99 -3.20 1.37
C ASP A 62 -13.05 -2.49 0.50
N GLN A 63 -14.30 -2.50 0.92
CA GLN A 63 -15.40 -1.85 0.18
C GLN A 63 -15.51 -0.34 0.47
N GLY A 64 -14.38 0.32 0.77
CA GLY A 64 -14.32 1.74 1.06
C GLY A 64 -14.75 2.62 -0.11
N VAL A 65 -15.37 3.76 0.20
CA VAL A 65 -15.86 4.74 -0.80
C VAL A 65 -14.73 5.37 -1.62
N GLU A 66 -13.51 5.36 -1.10
CA GLU A 66 -12.30 5.74 -1.83
C GLU A 66 -12.06 4.88 -3.08
N MET A 67 -12.63 3.67 -3.16
CA MET A 67 -12.51 2.78 -4.31
C MET A 67 -13.66 2.93 -5.32
N ALA A 68 -14.50 3.96 -5.20
CA ALA A 68 -15.63 4.19 -6.10
C ALA A 68 -15.22 4.26 -7.58
N THR A 69 -14.04 4.80 -7.89
CA THR A 69 -13.51 4.94 -9.26
C THR A 69 -12.46 3.88 -9.63
N HIS A 70 -12.40 2.76 -8.90
CA HIS A 70 -11.46 1.67 -9.17
C HIS A 70 -11.45 1.09 -10.60
N PRO A 71 -12.50 1.15 -11.44
CA PRO A 71 -12.39 0.68 -12.82
C PRO A 71 -11.32 1.44 -13.61
N VAL A 72 -11.07 2.72 -13.29
CA VAL A 72 -10.00 3.53 -13.89
C VAL A 72 -8.62 2.94 -13.58
N PHE A 73 -8.40 2.49 -12.34
CA PHE A 73 -7.15 1.80 -11.95
C PHE A 73 -6.92 0.53 -12.78
N THR A 74 -7.97 -0.30 -12.95
CA THR A 74 -7.87 -1.54 -13.73
C THR A 74 -7.52 -1.24 -15.19
N VAL A 75 -8.16 -0.24 -15.80
CA VAL A 75 -7.87 0.18 -17.19
C VAL A 75 -6.44 0.68 -17.33
N ALA A 76 -5.97 1.52 -16.41
CA ALA A 76 -4.63 2.11 -16.49
C ALA A 76 -3.49 1.11 -16.24
N THR A 77 -3.73 0.11 -15.40
CA THR A 77 -2.66 -0.78 -14.90
C THR A 77 -2.75 -2.22 -15.42
N GLY A 78 -3.90 -2.64 -15.96
CA GLY A 78 -4.22 -4.04 -16.25
C GLY A 78 -4.41 -4.91 -15.00
N CYS A 79 -4.35 -4.32 -13.79
CA CYS A 79 -4.45 -5.03 -12.52
C CYS A 79 -5.93 -5.11 -12.09
N PRO A 80 -6.56 -6.29 -12.07
CA PRO A 80 -7.93 -6.43 -11.59
C PRO A 80 -8.04 -6.14 -10.09
N VAL A 81 -9.11 -5.44 -9.71
CA VAL A 81 -9.43 -5.14 -8.30
C VAL A 81 -10.47 -6.14 -7.79
N TYR A 82 -10.22 -6.69 -6.61
CA TYR A 82 -11.13 -7.55 -5.88
C TYR A 82 -11.43 -6.95 -4.52
N PHE A 83 -12.70 -6.99 -4.13
CA PHE A 83 -13.14 -6.50 -2.83
C PHE A 83 -13.22 -7.62 -1.82
N CYS A 84 -12.71 -7.35 -0.63
CA CYS A 84 -12.87 -8.25 0.51
C CYS A 84 -14.32 -8.27 0.98
N ASP A 85 -14.71 -9.40 1.55
CA ASP A 85 -16.03 -9.58 2.15
C ASP A 85 -16.17 -8.68 3.39
N PRO A 86 -17.35 -8.10 3.64
CA PRO A 86 -17.61 -7.36 4.86
C PRO A 86 -17.27 -8.20 6.10
N HIS A 87 -16.69 -7.55 7.12
CA HIS A 87 -16.29 -8.20 8.38
C HIS A 87 -15.28 -9.35 8.24
N SER A 88 -14.51 -9.39 7.15
CA SER A 88 -13.48 -10.42 6.90
C SER A 88 -12.04 -9.87 6.87
N PRO A 89 -11.54 -9.26 7.97
CA PRO A 89 -10.22 -8.63 8.02
C PRO A 89 -9.06 -9.58 7.67
N TRP A 90 -9.21 -10.88 7.95
CA TRP A 90 -8.20 -11.90 7.65
C TRP A 90 -7.87 -12.04 6.15
N GLN A 91 -8.74 -11.56 5.25
CA GLN A 91 -8.46 -11.53 3.81
C GLN A 91 -7.35 -10.52 3.44
N ARG A 92 -6.95 -9.66 4.39
CA ARG A 92 -5.93 -8.61 4.25
C ARG A 92 -4.90 -8.61 5.38
N GLY A 93 -4.63 -9.78 5.96
CA GLY A 93 -3.76 -9.90 7.13
C GLY A 93 -2.32 -9.39 6.90
N THR A 94 -1.85 -9.34 5.64
CA THR A 94 -0.54 -8.75 5.34
C THR A 94 -0.56 -7.24 5.51
N ASN A 95 -1.59 -6.57 4.98
CA ASN A 95 -1.70 -5.12 5.11
C ASN A 95 -1.93 -4.68 6.55
N GLU A 96 -2.73 -5.42 7.34
CA GLU A 96 -2.91 -5.13 8.76
C GLU A 96 -1.59 -5.15 9.54
N ASN A 97 -0.74 -6.16 9.27
CA ASN A 97 0.57 -6.24 9.89
C ASN A 97 1.48 -5.06 9.48
N THR A 98 1.51 -4.74 8.18
CA THR A 98 2.29 -3.62 7.64
C THR A 98 1.84 -2.28 8.22
N ASN A 99 0.52 -2.04 8.30
CA ASN A 99 -0.04 -0.86 8.93
C ASN A 99 0.33 -0.76 10.42
N GLY A 100 0.42 -1.90 11.12
CA GLY A 100 0.96 -1.99 12.48
C GLY A 100 2.42 -1.53 12.57
N LEU A 101 3.28 -1.93 11.62
CA LEU A 101 4.68 -1.49 11.56
C LEU A 101 4.79 0.01 11.26
N LEU A 102 3.96 0.53 10.37
CA LEU A 102 3.92 1.96 10.04
C LEU A 102 3.56 2.82 11.27
N ARG A 103 2.88 2.27 12.29
CA ARG A 103 2.60 3.01 13.53
C ARG A 103 3.85 3.33 14.36
N GLN A 104 4.99 2.69 14.08
CA GLN A 104 6.28 3.07 14.68
C GLN A 104 6.75 4.44 14.20
N TYR A 105 6.37 4.82 12.97
CA TYR A 105 6.70 6.09 12.34
C TYR A 105 5.55 7.10 12.46
N PHE A 106 4.31 6.61 12.38
CA PHE A 106 3.09 7.42 12.31
C PHE A 106 2.12 7.06 13.44
N PRO A 107 2.28 7.67 14.64
CA PRO A 107 1.38 7.46 15.75
C PRO A 107 -0.09 7.66 15.34
N LYS A 108 -0.93 6.68 15.68
CA LYS A 108 -2.31 6.61 15.22
C LYS A 108 -3.12 7.83 15.68
N GLY A 109 -3.76 8.51 14.74
CA GLY A 109 -4.69 9.61 15.01
C GLY A 109 -4.06 10.97 15.31
N SER A 110 -2.74 11.05 15.53
CA SER A 110 -2.05 12.32 15.83
C SER A 110 -1.08 12.79 14.76
N TYR A 111 -0.55 11.88 13.94
CA TYR A 111 0.40 12.24 12.88
C TYR A 111 -0.30 12.98 11.73
N ASP A 112 0.27 14.11 11.31
CA ASP A 112 -0.24 14.90 10.18
C ASP A 112 0.59 14.61 8.93
N PHE A 113 0.03 13.86 7.97
CA PHE A 113 0.76 13.47 6.76
C PHE A 113 1.09 14.62 5.81
N ARG A 114 0.68 15.87 6.10
CA ARG A 114 1.13 17.06 5.36
C ARG A 114 2.55 17.47 5.73
N THR A 115 3.11 16.95 6.83
CA THR A 115 4.46 17.26 7.30
C THR A 115 5.52 16.31 6.75
N ILE A 116 5.12 15.32 5.95
CA ILE A 116 6.01 14.38 5.28
C ILE A 116 5.67 14.36 3.79
N ASP A 117 6.69 14.46 2.95
CA ASP A 117 6.53 14.38 1.51
C ASP A 117 6.69 12.94 0.99
N GLN A 118 6.54 12.77 -0.32
CA GLN A 118 6.67 11.46 -0.95
C GLN A 118 8.08 10.87 -0.77
N THR A 119 9.13 11.69 -0.73
CA THR A 119 10.50 11.24 -0.52
C THR A 119 10.68 10.62 0.87
N GLY A 120 10.18 11.28 1.92
CA GLY A 120 10.21 10.71 3.27
C GLY A 120 9.39 9.42 3.39
N LEU A 121 8.27 9.30 2.67
CA LEU A 121 7.51 8.05 2.59
C LEU A 121 8.29 6.93 1.88
N ASP A 122 8.99 7.24 0.79
CA ASP A 122 9.83 6.28 0.08
C ASP A 122 11.02 5.82 0.96
N GLU A 123 11.59 6.69 1.79
CA GLU A 123 12.64 6.33 2.77
C GLU A 123 12.12 5.35 3.83
N ILE A 124 10.95 5.63 4.42
CA ILE A 124 10.32 4.72 5.39
C ILE A 124 9.97 3.38 4.73
N ALA A 125 9.45 3.40 3.49
CA ALA A 125 9.20 2.19 2.74
C ALA A 125 10.50 1.41 2.49
N HIS A 126 11.59 2.10 2.16
CA HIS A 126 12.91 1.50 1.98
C HIS A 126 13.42 0.82 3.26
N GLU A 127 13.31 1.47 4.42
CA GLU A 127 13.65 0.86 5.71
C GLU A 127 12.83 -0.40 5.98
N LEU A 128 11.53 -0.38 5.71
CA LEU A 128 10.67 -1.55 5.89
C LEU A 128 10.98 -2.69 4.90
N ASN A 129 11.37 -2.34 3.67
CA ASN A 129 11.70 -3.26 2.59
C ASN A 129 13.11 -3.86 2.69
N THR A 130 14.00 -3.21 3.42
CA THR A 130 15.37 -3.70 3.71
C THR A 130 15.48 -4.36 5.09
N ARG A 131 14.41 -4.34 5.89
CA ARG A 131 14.35 -5.03 7.18
C ARG A 131 14.10 -6.54 7.01
N PRO A 132 14.98 -7.42 7.53
CA PRO A 132 14.76 -8.87 7.55
C PRO A 132 13.42 -9.27 8.18
N ARG A 133 12.72 -10.25 7.60
CA ARG A 133 11.46 -10.77 8.13
C ARG A 133 11.59 -12.24 8.45
N GLN A 134 11.26 -12.65 9.68
CA GLN A 134 11.23 -14.06 10.06
C GLN A 134 10.30 -14.88 9.14
N THR A 135 9.16 -14.30 8.73
CA THR A 135 8.19 -14.92 7.81
C THR A 135 8.75 -15.18 6.41
N LEU A 136 9.87 -14.55 6.03
CA LEU A 136 10.55 -14.73 4.74
C LEU A 136 11.86 -15.54 4.88
N GLY A 137 12.04 -16.24 6.01
CA GLY A 137 13.28 -16.94 6.33
C GLY A 137 14.45 -15.97 6.55
N TRP A 138 14.17 -14.82 7.16
CA TRP A 138 15.12 -13.73 7.40
C TRP A 138 15.65 -13.01 6.15
N ALA A 139 15.11 -13.31 4.96
CA ALA A 139 15.29 -12.43 3.81
C ALA A 139 14.53 -11.10 4.01
N THR A 140 14.97 -10.07 3.30
CA THR A 140 14.27 -8.79 3.24
C THR A 140 13.16 -8.82 2.17
N PRO A 141 12.09 -8.02 2.32
CA PRO A 141 11.08 -7.89 1.28
C PRO A 141 11.67 -7.49 -0.09
N ALA A 142 12.67 -6.62 -0.11
CA ALA A 142 13.35 -6.21 -1.34
C ALA A 142 14.09 -7.38 -2.02
N GLN A 143 14.77 -8.23 -1.25
CA GLN A 143 15.43 -9.42 -1.80
C GLN A 143 14.41 -10.37 -2.43
N ARG A 144 13.32 -10.66 -1.71
CA ARG A 144 12.25 -11.53 -2.22
C ARG A 144 11.53 -10.95 -3.43
N LEU A 145 11.34 -9.63 -3.48
CA LEU A 145 10.77 -9.00 -4.67
C LEU A 145 11.72 -9.08 -5.86
N ALA A 146 13.02 -8.88 -5.66
CA ALA A 146 14.01 -9.00 -6.73
C ALA A 146 14.01 -10.40 -7.38
N GLU A 147 13.84 -11.46 -6.59
CA GLU A 147 13.68 -12.84 -7.07
C GLU A 147 12.45 -13.00 -7.99
N LEU A 148 11.39 -12.22 -7.82
CA LEU A 148 10.19 -12.25 -8.67
C LEU A 148 10.26 -11.33 -9.89
N ILE A 149 11.16 -10.34 -9.86
CA ILE A 149 11.39 -9.41 -10.98
C ILE A 149 12.23 -10.11 -12.05
N ALA A 150 13.24 -10.89 -11.64
CA ALA A 150 14.04 -11.70 -12.56
C ALA A 150 13.18 -12.88 -13.09
N PRO A 151 12.93 -12.96 -14.41
CA PRO A 151 12.14 -14.04 -15.01
C PRO A 151 12.87 -15.40 -14.99
#